data_AF-A0A7S3MID8-F1
#
_entry.id   AF-A0A7S3MID8-F1
#
_cell.length_a   1.000
_cell.length_b   1.000
_cell.length_c   1.000
_cell.angle_alpha   90.00
_cell.angle_beta   90.00
_cell.angle_gamma   90.00
#
_symmetry.space_group_name_H-M   'P 1'
#
loop_
_entity.id
_entity.type
_entity.pdbx_description
1 polymer ?
#
loop_
_entity_poly.entity_id
_entity_poly.type
_entity_poly.pdbx_seq_one_letter_code
_entity_poly.pdbx_strand_id
1 'polypeptide(L)'
;LHATPVLAALVVVELSDLLFAVDSIPCILGLTQDLFLVFSSNMLAILGLRSLYLLLAEALDSVSGLKKGLAAVLAFVGVKMLAGEHFPLPQHISLLVIFGILGTTVALSALGGGKGGRHLAAILP
;
A
#
# COMPACT_ATOMS: atom_id res chain seq x y z
N LEU A 1 -5.77 -6.80 -33.14
CA LEU A 1 -5.47 -5.68 -32.22
C LEU A 1 -5.33 -6.27 -30.81
N HIS A 2 -4.23 -6.97 -30.51
CA HIS A 2 -4.06 -7.58 -29.18
C HIS A 2 -3.34 -6.56 -28.30
N ALA A 3 -4.09 -5.93 -27.39
CA ALA A 3 -3.47 -5.25 -26.26
C ALA A 3 -2.67 -6.30 -25.48
N THR A 4 -1.35 -6.17 -25.50
CA THR A 4 -0.45 -7.08 -24.78
C THR A 4 -0.83 -7.02 -23.30
N PRO A 5 -0.91 -8.15 -22.57
CA PRO A 5 -1.26 -8.16 -21.14
C PRO A 5 -0.40 -7.21 -20.29
N VAL A 6 0.82 -6.92 -20.75
CA VAL A 6 1.75 -5.94 -20.16
C VAL A 6 1.23 -4.49 -20.23
N LEU A 7 0.51 -4.10 -21.29
CA LEU A 7 -0.07 -2.77 -21.42
C LEU A 7 -1.22 -2.57 -20.42
N ALA A 8 -2.08 -3.58 -20.26
CA ALA A 8 -3.18 -3.55 -19.29
C ALA A 8 -2.64 -3.47 -17.85
N ALA A 9 -1.60 -4.25 -17.55
CA ALA A 9 -0.93 -4.19 -16.25
C ALA A 9 -0.30 -2.81 -15.98
N LEU A 10 0.40 -2.23 -16.95
CA LEU A 10 0.97 -0.89 -16.85
C LEU A 10 -0.11 0.15 -16.50
N VAL A 11 -1.23 0.15 -17.23
CA VAL A 11 -2.34 1.08 -16.98
C VAL A 11 -2.93 0.93 -15.58
N VAL A 12 -3.12 -0.30 -15.10
CA VAL A 12 -3.68 -0.54 -13.75
C VAL A 12 -2.75 -0.03 -12.65
N VAL A 13 -1.43 -0.21 -12.79
CA VAL A 13 -0.47 0.22 -11.77
C VAL A 13 -0.31 1.74 -11.79
N GLU A 14 -0.20 2.37 -12.96
CA GLU A 14 -0.17 3.84 -13.11
C GLU A 14 -1.44 4.49 -12.53
N LEU A 15 -2.62 3.89 -12.78
CA LEU A 15 -3.87 4.36 -12.19
C LEU A 15 -3.92 4.14 -10.67
N SER A 16 -3.34 3.05 -10.17
CA SER A 16 -3.27 2.77 -8.73
C SER A 16 -2.36 3.75 -7.99
N ASP A 17 -1.24 4.13 -8.60
CA ASP A 17 -0.32 5.14 -8.05
C ASP A 17 -0.97 6.53 -8.05
N LEU A 18 -1.71 6.88 -9.10
CA LEU A 18 -2.47 8.12 -9.16
C LEU A 18 -3.60 8.16 -8.12
N LEU A 19 -4.29 7.04 -7.87
CA LEU A 19 -5.27 6.91 -6.79
C LEU A 19 -4.63 7.00 -5.41
N PHE A 20 -3.41 6.48 -5.23
CA PHE A 20 -2.63 6.60 -3.99
C PHE A 20 -2.12 8.04 -3.78
N ALA A 21 -1.81 8.76 -4.86
CA ALA A 21 -1.47 10.17 -4.84
C ALA A 21 -2.67 11.03 -4.38
N VAL A 22 -3.90 10.69 -4.78
CA VAL A 22 -5.10 11.46 -4.39
C VAL A 22 -5.34 11.49 -2.88
N ASP A 23 -4.97 10.43 -2.15
CA ASP A 23 -5.07 10.39 -0.67
C ASP A 23 -3.83 10.98 0.02
N SER A 24 -2.64 10.78 -0.56
CA SER A 24 -1.39 11.29 0.02
C SER A 24 -1.17 12.80 -0.22
N ILE A 25 -1.75 13.39 -1.28
CA ILE A 25 -1.67 14.83 -1.57
C ILE A 25 -2.34 15.69 -0.48
N PRO A 26 -3.60 15.44 -0.05
CA PRO A 26 -4.22 16.19 1.05
C PRO A 26 -3.39 16.15 2.33
N CYS A 27 -2.79 14.99 2.63
CA CYS A 27 -1.96 14.79 3.81
C CYS A 27 -0.66 15.61 3.76
N ILE A 28 0.05 15.57 2.63
CA ILE A 28 1.31 16.29 2.45
C ILE A 28 1.07 17.80 2.39
N LEU A 29 0.06 18.28 1.64
CA LEU A 29 -0.25 19.70 1.55
C LEU A 29 -0.75 20.31 2.87
N GLY A 30 -1.23 19.49 3.80
CA GLY A 30 -1.52 19.90 5.18
C GLY A 30 -0.28 20.07 6.07
N LEU A 31 0.88 19.51 5.69
CA LEU A 31 2.14 19.56 6.44
C LEU A 31 3.23 20.42 5.76
N THR A 32 3.25 20.45 4.42
CA THR A 32 4.28 21.07 3.56
C THR A 32 3.68 21.49 2.22
N GLN A 33 3.98 22.70 1.73
CA GLN A 33 3.46 23.23 0.46
C GLN A 33 4.43 23.10 -0.74
N ASP A 34 5.49 22.30 -0.60
CA ASP A 34 6.48 22.09 -1.67
C ASP A 34 5.95 21.17 -2.77
N LEU A 35 5.38 21.78 -3.82
CA LEU A 35 4.90 21.08 -5.02
C LEU A 35 6.00 20.23 -5.69
N PHE A 36 7.27 20.63 -5.55
CA PHE A 36 8.41 19.87 -6.07
C PHE A 36 8.50 18.46 -5.47
N LEU A 37 8.16 18.31 -4.18
CA LEU A 37 8.20 17.02 -3.49
C LEU A 37 7.10 16.09 -4.03
N VAL A 38 5.90 16.64 -4.24
CA VAL A 38 4.75 15.91 -4.79
C VAL A 38 5.03 15.47 -6.23
N PHE A 39 5.55 16.38 -7.06
CA PHE A 39 5.78 16.12 -8.49
C PHE A 39 6.94 15.15 -8.72
N SER A 40 8.06 15.31 -8.01
CA SER A 40 9.22 14.43 -8.17
C SER A 40 8.96 13.00 -7.67
N SER A 41 8.17 12.83 -6.60
CA SER A 41 7.78 11.51 -6.09
C SER A 41 6.91 10.73 -7.08
N ASN A 42 5.90 11.37 -7.68
CA ASN A 42 5.06 10.72 -8.69
C ASN A 42 5.83 10.43 -9.99
N MET A 43 6.70 11.34 -10.44
CA MET A 43 7.55 11.03 -11.59
C MET A 43 8.46 9.83 -11.32
N LEU A 44 8.97 9.67 -10.09
CA LEU A 44 9.78 8.51 -9.72
C LEU A 44 8.98 7.20 -9.71
N ALA A 45 7.73 7.24 -9.27
CA ALA A 45 6.82 6.08 -9.29
C ALA A 45 6.59 5.58 -10.71
N ILE A 46 6.33 6.49 -11.65
CA ILE A 46 6.18 6.20 -13.08
C ILE A 46 7.49 5.68 -13.70
N LEU A 47 8.63 6.30 -13.38
CA LEU A 47 9.95 5.89 -13.93
C LEU A 47 10.43 4.53 -13.41
N GLY A 48 10.09 4.15 -12.17
CA GLY A 48 10.48 2.88 -11.55
C GLY A 48 9.57 1.68 -11.89
N LEU A 49 8.39 1.96 -12.44
CA LEU A 49 7.28 1.01 -12.57
C LEU A 49 7.61 -0.22 -13.42
N ARG A 50 8.43 -0.07 -14.46
CA ARG A 50 8.89 -1.19 -15.30
C ARG A 50 9.71 -2.22 -14.52
N SER A 51 10.60 -1.75 -13.65
CA SER A 51 11.46 -2.63 -12.85
C SER A 51 10.68 -3.25 -11.69
N LEU A 52 9.84 -2.44 -11.02
CA LEU A 52 9.05 -2.88 -9.88
C LEU A 52 7.95 -3.85 -10.28
N TYR A 53 7.33 -3.73 -11.47
CA TYR A 53 6.29 -4.67 -11.92
C TYR A 53 6.77 -6.13 -11.95
N LEU A 54 8.01 -6.37 -12.42
CA LEU A 54 8.58 -7.71 -12.47
C LEU A 54 8.89 -8.27 -11.08
N LEU A 55 9.43 -7.43 -10.19
CA LEU A 55 9.66 -7.76 -8.78
C LEU A 55 8.33 -7.99 -8.02
N LEU A 56 7.31 -7.18 -8.31
CA LEU A 56 6.02 -7.18 -7.62
C LEU A 56 5.18 -8.39 -8.01
N ALA A 57 5.24 -8.84 -9.27
CA ALA A 57 4.57 -10.07 -9.71
C ALA A 57 5.01 -11.28 -8.88
N GLU A 58 6.29 -11.33 -8.48
CA GLU A 58 6.85 -12.39 -7.64
C GLU A 58 6.57 -12.17 -6.14
N ALA A 59 6.56 -10.91 -5.68
CA ALA A 59 6.33 -10.56 -4.29
C ALA A 59 4.85 -10.64 -3.85
N LEU A 60 3.89 -10.35 -4.75
CA LEU A 60 2.46 -10.38 -4.43
C LEU A 60 1.95 -11.77 -4.08
N ASP A 61 2.58 -12.83 -4.59
CA ASP A 61 2.22 -14.21 -4.29
C ASP A 61 2.55 -14.60 -2.82
N SER A 62 3.41 -13.83 -2.15
CA SER A 62 3.92 -14.10 -0.80
C SER A 62 3.12 -13.38 0.31
N VAL A 63 2.44 -12.26 0.03
CA VAL A 63 1.93 -11.35 1.08
C VAL A 63 0.40 -11.26 1.12
N SER A 64 -0.26 -12.31 1.63
CA SER A 64 -1.73 -12.37 1.75
C SER A 64 -2.32 -11.57 2.93
N GLY A 65 -1.54 -11.31 3.98
CA GLY A 65 -2.01 -10.66 5.21
C GLY A 65 -2.23 -9.15 5.11
N LEU A 66 -1.67 -8.49 4.08
CA LEU A 66 -1.61 -7.03 3.99
C LEU A 66 -3.00 -6.38 3.84
N LYS A 67 -3.95 -7.07 3.18
CA LYS A 67 -5.32 -6.56 2.98
C LYS A 67 -6.04 -6.23 4.29
N LYS A 68 -5.83 -7.05 5.32
CA LYS A 68 -6.46 -6.87 6.64
C LYS A 68 -5.82 -5.70 7.40
N GLY A 69 -4.50 -5.58 7.35
CA GLY A 69 -3.78 -4.47 7.98
C GLY A 69 -4.11 -3.13 7.34
N LEU A 70 -4.15 -3.10 6.01
CA LEU A 70 -4.47 -1.89 5.25
C LEU A 70 -5.88 -1.40 5.56
N ALA A 71 -6.89 -2.29 5.62
CA ALA A 71 -8.25 -1.94 6.00
C ALA A 71 -8.35 -1.32 7.41
N ALA A 72 -7.59 -1.85 8.37
CA ALA A 72 -7.54 -1.30 9.73
C ALA A 72 -6.89 0.09 9.78
N VAL A 73 -5.83 0.32 9.01
CA VAL A 73 -5.20 1.65 8.87
C VAL A 73 -6.16 2.65 8.21
N LEU A 74 -6.82 2.26 7.12
CA LEU A 74 -7.80 3.10 6.42
C LEU A 74 -8.98 3.49 7.32
N ALA A 75 -9.50 2.55 8.11
CA ALA A 75 -10.55 2.84 9.07
C ALA A 75 -10.07 3.84 10.14
N PHE A 76 -8.86 3.65 10.67
CA PHE A 76 -8.27 4.57 11.66
C PHE A 76 -8.04 5.98 11.09
N VAL A 77 -7.43 6.07 9.90
CA VAL A 77 -7.15 7.36 9.22
C VAL A 77 -8.44 8.05 8.80
N GLY A 78 -9.42 7.31 8.28
CA GLY A 78 -10.74 7.85 7.90
C GLY A 78 -11.51 8.42 9.08
N VAL A 79 -11.54 7.71 10.22
CA VAL A 79 -12.15 8.23 11.46
C VAL A 79 -11.39 9.47 11.95
N LYS A 80 -10.07 9.47 11.87
CA LYS A 80 -9.25 10.63 12.26
C LYS A 80 -9.49 11.85 11.36
N MET A 81 -9.63 11.66 10.05
CA MET A 81 -9.92 12.74 9.09
C MET A 81 -11.29 13.37 9.36
N LEU A 82 -12.32 12.56 9.66
CA LEU A 82 -13.65 13.05 10.05
C LEU A 82 -13.65 13.78 11.41
N ALA A 83 -12.78 13.38 12.33
CA ALA A 83 -12.63 14.00 13.65
C ALA A 83 -11.68 15.23 13.67
N GLY A 84 -11.06 15.56 12.53
CA GLY A 84 -9.93 16.49 12.42
C GLY A 84 -10.20 17.94 12.85
N GLU A 85 -11.46 18.38 12.89
CA GLU A 85 -11.78 19.75 13.30
C GLU A 85 -11.82 19.97 14.83
N HIS A 86 -11.95 18.91 15.64
CA HIS A 86 -12.22 19.04 17.08
C HIS A 86 -11.06 18.64 18.00
N PHE A 87 -10.05 17.92 17.49
CA PHE A 87 -8.87 17.50 18.25
C PHE A 87 -7.60 17.62 17.40
N PRO A 88 -6.67 18.54 17.70
CA PRO A 88 -5.34 18.52 17.12
C PRO A 88 -4.57 17.33 17.70
N LEU A 89 -4.82 16.15 17.16
CA LEU A 89 -4.07 14.94 17.48
C LEU A 89 -2.63 15.13 16.97
N PRO A 90 -1.63 15.01 17.85
CA PRO A 90 -0.25 15.10 17.42
C PRO A 90 0.07 14.02 16.38
N GLN A 91 0.66 14.39 15.25
CA GLN A 91 0.89 13.46 14.14
C GLN A 91 1.76 12.26 14.53
N HIS A 92 2.65 12.43 15.52
CA HIS A 92 3.55 11.39 16.00
C HIS A 92 2.81 10.21 16.63
N ILE A 93 1.67 10.43 17.30
CA ILE A 93 0.86 9.35 17.88
C ILE A 93 0.16 8.57 16.77
N SER A 94 -0.38 9.26 15.76
CA SER A 94 -0.97 8.59 14.60
C SER A 94 0.05 7.74 13.85
N LEU A 95 1.26 8.27 13.63
CA LEU A 95 2.34 7.54 13.00
C LEU A 95 2.67 6.26 13.76
N LEU A 96 2.79 6.33 15.10
CA LEU A 96 3.09 5.16 15.92
C LEU A 96 2.00 4.10 15.85
N VAL A 97 0.72 4.50 15.86
CA VAL A 97 -0.42 3.57 15.71
C VAL A 97 -0.40 2.89 14.34
N ILE A 98 -0.22 3.65 13.27
CA ILE A 98 -0.14 3.11 11.90
C ILE A 98 1.05 2.15 11.77
N PHE A 99 2.21 2.53 12.29
CA PHE A 99 3.41 1.69 12.29
C PHE A 99 3.20 0.41 13.11
N GLY A 100 2.48 0.49 14.22
CA GLY A 100 2.11 -0.67 15.03
C GLY A 100 1.16 -1.62 14.30
N ILE A 101 0.12 -1.11 13.64
CA ILE A 101 -0.82 -1.93 12.87
C ILE A 101 -0.13 -2.59 11.67
N LEU A 102 0.67 -1.83 10.91
CA LEU A 102 1.42 -2.38 9.78
C LEU A 102 2.50 -3.36 10.24
N GLY A 103 3.27 -3.02 11.26
CA GLY A 103 4.32 -3.88 11.80
C GLY A 103 3.76 -5.21 12.33
N THR A 104 2.66 -5.17 13.08
CA THR A 104 2.01 -6.39 13.59
C THR A 104 1.41 -7.23 12.48
N THR A 105 0.77 -6.63 11.47
CA THR A 105 0.16 -7.36 10.35
C THR A 105 1.21 -7.99 9.44
N VAL A 106 2.32 -7.31 9.18
CA VAL A 106 3.47 -7.86 8.46
C VAL A 106 4.14 -8.95 9.26
N ALA A 107 4.39 -8.75 10.57
CA ALA A 107 4.97 -9.78 11.43
C ALA A 107 4.10 -11.04 11.51
N LEU A 108 2.78 -10.89 11.66
CA LEU A 108 1.84 -12.00 11.64
C LEU A 108 1.78 -12.69 10.28
N SER A 109 1.87 -11.93 9.18
CA SER A 109 1.91 -12.50 7.82
C SER A 109 3.20 -13.26 7.56
N ALA A 110 4.35 -12.77 8.05
CA ALA A 110 5.65 -13.41 7.90
C ALA A 110 5.76 -14.68 8.77
N LEU A 111 5.30 -14.63 10.02
CA LEU A 111 5.27 -15.79 10.93
C LEU A 111 4.18 -16.81 10.55
N GLY A 112 3.09 -16.37 9.92
CA GLY A 112 2.00 -17.21 9.41
C GLY A 112 2.24 -17.79 8.02
N GLY A 113 3.20 -17.26 7.25
CA GLY A 113 3.57 -17.70 5.90
C GLY A 113 4.06 -19.15 5.80
N GLY A 114 4.30 -19.83 6.93
CA GLY A 114 4.58 -21.26 6.97
C GLY A 114 3.36 -22.20 6.84
N LYS A 115 2.14 -21.69 6.65
CA LYS A 115 0.90 -22.51 6.62
C LYS A 115 0.04 -22.35 5.36
N GLY A 116 0.65 -22.06 4.20
CA GLY A 116 0.01 -22.12 2.89
C GLY A 116 0.33 -23.38 2.06
N GLY A 117 1.34 -24.17 2.46
CA GLY A 117 1.83 -25.33 1.69
C GLY A 117 1.36 -26.71 2.15
N ARG A 118 0.28 -26.82 2.95
CA ARG A 118 -0.15 -28.10 3.57
C ARG A 118 -1.49 -28.64 3.07
N HIS A 119 -2.02 -28.11 1.96
CA HIS A 119 -3.24 -28.67 1.35
C HIS A 119 -3.00 -29.35 -0.02
N LEU A 120 -1.77 -29.30 -0.55
CA LEU A 120 -1.39 -30.01 -1.79
C LEU A 120 -0.46 -31.21 -1.57
N ALA A 121 0.01 -31.45 -0.35
CA ALA A 121 0.78 -32.65 0.01
C ALA A 121 -0.10 -33.82 0.52
N ALA A 122 -1.42 -33.65 0.56
CA ALA A 122 -2.38 -34.67 1.01
C ALA A 122 -3.21 -35.29 -0.13
N ILE A 123 -2.94 -34.90 -1.40
CA ILE A 123 -3.68 -35.35 -2.60
C ILE A 123 -2.73 -35.91 -3.69
N LEU A 124 -1.52 -36.33 -3.31
CA LEU A 124 -0.68 -37.15 -4.18
C LEU A 124 -0.62 -38.58 -3.59
N PRO A 125 -1.17 -39.59 -4.29
CA PRO A 125 -0.88 -40.99 -4.00
C PRO A 125 0.59 -41.32 -4.30
#